data_AF-A0A6J1P479-F1
#
_entry.id   AF-A0A6J1P479-F1
#
_cell.length_a   1.000
_cell.length_b   1.000
_cell.length_c   1.000
_cell.angle_alpha   90.00
_cell.angle_beta   90.00
_cell.angle_gamma   90.00
#
_symmetry.space_group_name_H-M   'P 1'
#
loop_
_entity.id
_entity.type
_entity.pdbx_description
1 polymer ?
#
loop_
_entity_poly.entity_id
_entity_poly.type
_entity_poly.pdbx_seq_one_letter_code
_entity_poly.pdbx_strand_id
1 'polypeptide(L)'
;MSECLKEVQANDKRQVKRLSPNRESPVHGECLIACVLKRNGVIEYGKVNKVKLLALISKFYAKDEKLIKKLEKNLDRCIESSARGKDDCTTAARLNDCTNGLMTNNKHRITVKY
;
A
#
# COMPACT_ATOMS: atom_id res chain seq x y z
N MET A 1 9.18 9.87 -1.19
CA MET A 1 8.06 10.09 -0.25
C MET A 1 7.65 11.56 -0.21
N SER A 2 8.60 12.50 -0.15
CA SER A 2 8.35 13.96 -0.24
C SER A 2 7.60 14.40 -1.50
N GLU A 3 7.92 13.84 -2.68
CA GLU A 3 7.24 14.24 -3.92
C GLU A 3 5.79 13.75 -4.00
N CYS A 4 5.52 12.52 -3.57
CA CYS A 4 4.15 12.03 -3.48
C CYS A 4 3.32 12.82 -2.47
N LEU A 5 3.92 13.25 -1.36
CA LEU A 5 3.22 14.09 -0.39
C LEU A 5 2.82 15.43 -1.02
N LYS A 6 3.74 16.09 -1.75
CA LYS A 6 3.45 17.33 -2.49
C LYS A 6 2.36 17.14 -3.54
N GLU A 7 2.46 16.08 -4.34
CA GLU A 7 1.51 15.77 -5.42
C GLU A 7 0.10 15.51 -4.89
N VAL A 8 0.01 14.78 -3.79
CA VAL A 8 -1.26 14.38 -3.20
C VAL A 8 -1.92 15.55 -2.46
N GLN A 9 -1.14 16.40 -1.77
CA GLN A 9 -1.62 17.66 -1.20
C GLN A 9 -2.13 18.65 -2.26
N ALA A 10 -1.59 18.62 -3.47
CA ALA A 10 -2.03 19.50 -4.57
C ALA A 10 -3.32 19.01 -5.25
N ASN A 11 -3.56 17.70 -5.30
CA ASN A 11 -4.60 17.10 -6.15
C ASN A 11 -5.79 16.51 -5.40
N ASP A 12 -5.61 16.01 -4.19
CA ASP A 12 -6.69 15.37 -3.43
C ASP A 12 -7.39 16.42 -2.55
N LYS A 13 -8.66 16.73 -2.87
CA LYS A 13 -9.46 17.76 -2.19
C LYS A 13 -10.30 17.21 -1.05
N ARG A 14 -10.20 15.91 -0.73
CA ARG A 14 -10.96 15.28 0.35
C ARG A 14 -10.53 15.85 1.71
N GLN A 15 -11.48 16.06 2.62
CA GLN A 15 -11.17 16.55 3.97
C GLN A 15 -10.18 15.62 4.69
N VAL A 16 -9.19 16.23 5.33
CA VAL A 16 -8.21 15.54 6.17
C VAL A 16 -8.93 14.85 7.32
N LYS A 17 -8.86 13.52 7.39
CA LYS A 17 -9.31 12.76 8.55
C LYS A 17 -8.14 12.48 9.47
N ARG A 18 -8.32 12.76 10.77
CA ARG A 18 -7.37 12.36 11.82
C ARG A 18 -7.38 10.83 11.94
N LEU A 19 -6.22 10.19 11.76
CA LEU A 19 -6.05 8.75 12.03
C LEU A 19 -5.87 8.45 13.53
N SER A 20 -5.57 9.46 14.35
CA SER A 20 -5.58 9.36 15.81
C SER A 20 -5.68 10.75 16.48
N PRO A 21 -5.94 10.81 17.81
CA PRO A 21 -6.01 12.07 18.55
C PRO A 21 -4.68 12.87 18.61
N ASN A 22 -3.53 12.20 18.48
CA ASN A 22 -2.21 12.74 18.82
C ASN A 22 -1.22 12.86 17.66
N ARG A 23 -1.59 12.47 16.43
CA ARG A 23 -0.75 12.67 15.24
C ARG A 23 -1.58 13.11 14.06
N GLU A 24 -1.17 14.22 13.44
CA GLU A 24 -1.56 14.54 12.08
C GLU A 24 -1.05 13.41 11.19
N SER A 25 -1.98 12.62 10.67
CA SER A 25 -1.62 11.75 9.56
C SER A 25 -1.52 12.62 8.33
N PRO A 26 -0.56 12.36 7.41
CA PRO A 26 -0.58 13.04 6.14
C PRO A 26 -1.88 12.60 5.45
N VAL A 27 -2.89 13.46 5.55
CA VAL A 27 -3.67 13.96 4.42
C VAL A 27 -3.52 13.00 3.24
N HIS A 28 -4.52 12.10 3.07
CA HIS A 28 -4.62 11.16 1.96
C HIS A 28 -3.73 9.90 1.98
N GLY A 29 -3.64 9.18 3.10
CA GLY A 29 -2.87 7.92 3.18
C GLY A 29 -3.10 6.95 2.01
N GLU A 30 -4.34 6.80 1.54
CA GLU A 30 -4.70 5.97 0.38
C GLU A 30 -4.07 6.45 -0.94
N CYS A 31 -4.18 7.76 -1.25
CA CYS A 31 -3.60 8.32 -2.47
C CYS A 31 -2.07 8.47 -2.38
N LEU A 32 -1.53 8.64 -1.18
CA LEU A 32 -0.10 8.62 -0.95
C LEU A 32 0.48 7.25 -1.27
N ILE A 33 -0.17 6.17 -0.82
CA ILE A 33 0.18 4.80 -1.18
C ILE A 33 0.05 4.64 -2.70
N ALA A 34 -1.06 5.07 -3.31
CA ALA A 34 -1.23 4.99 -4.76
C ALA A 34 -0.13 5.71 -5.54
N CYS A 35 0.27 6.91 -5.13
CA CYS A 35 1.36 7.64 -5.77
C CYS A 35 2.68 6.85 -5.70
N VAL A 36 3.01 6.29 -4.54
CA VAL A 36 4.23 5.48 -4.38
C VAL A 36 4.16 4.24 -5.27
N LEU A 37 3.02 3.55 -5.30
CA LEU A 37 2.82 2.38 -6.15
C LEU A 37 2.92 2.71 -7.65
N LYS A 38 2.31 3.80 -8.10
CA LYS A 38 2.38 4.28 -9.49
C LYS A 38 3.82 4.60 -9.91
N ARG A 39 4.56 5.34 -9.07
CA ARG A 39 5.97 5.70 -9.35
C ARG A 39 6.90 4.49 -9.40
N ASN A 40 6.54 3.39 -8.75
CA ASN A 40 7.25 2.12 -8.85
C ASN A 40 6.68 1.20 -9.94
N GLY A 41 5.74 1.70 -10.76
CA GLY A 41 5.07 0.94 -11.82
C GLY A 41 4.17 -0.19 -11.31
N VAL A 42 3.85 -0.22 -10.02
CA VAL A 42 3.00 -1.25 -9.43
C VAL A 42 1.54 -1.04 -9.84
N ILE A 43 1.08 0.20 -9.95
CA ILE A 43 -0.23 0.53 -10.49
C ILE A 43 -0.02 1.27 -11.81
N GLU A 44 -0.51 0.69 -12.89
CA GLU A 44 -0.44 1.26 -14.25
C GLU A 44 -1.81 1.09 -14.90
N TYR A 45 -2.42 2.19 -15.37
CA TYR A 45 -3.73 2.19 -16.04
C TYR A 45 -4.84 1.46 -15.23
N GLY A 46 -4.87 1.68 -13.91
CA GLY A 46 -5.84 1.04 -13.01
C GLY A 46 -5.59 -0.44 -12.73
N LYS A 47 -4.47 -1.01 -13.21
CA LYS A 47 -4.12 -2.43 -13.01
C LYS A 47 -2.91 -2.57 -12.12
N VAL A 48 -2.94 -3.58 -11.25
CA VAL A 48 -1.82 -3.90 -10.36
C VAL A 48 -0.87 -4.88 -11.05
N ASN A 49 0.40 -4.52 -11.16
CA ASN A 49 1.47 -5.38 -11.62
C ASN A 49 2.04 -6.20 -10.46
N LYS A 50 1.66 -7.48 -10.40
CA LYS A 50 2.09 -8.43 -9.36
C LYS A 50 3.61 -8.51 -9.22
N VAL A 51 4.34 -8.58 -10.33
CA VAL A 51 5.79 -8.76 -10.34
C VAL A 51 6.48 -7.54 -9.74
N LYS A 52 6.08 -6.33 -10.16
CA LYS A 52 6.62 -5.08 -9.61
C LYS A 52 6.24 -4.90 -8.14
N LEU A 53 5.04 -5.33 -7.72
CA LEU A 53 4.60 -5.30 -6.32
C LEU A 53 5.47 -6.21 -5.43
N LEU A 54 5.71 -7.45 -5.85
CA LEU A 54 6.60 -8.37 -5.16
C LEU A 54 8.02 -7.83 -5.10
N ALA A 55 8.56 -7.33 -6.21
CA ALA A 55 9.89 -6.74 -6.25
C ALA A 55 10.01 -5.55 -5.28
N LEU A 56 8.97 -4.71 -5.18
CA LEU A 56 8.94 -3.58 -4.25
C LEU A 56 8.93 -4.06 -2.79
N ILE A 57 8.08 -5.03 -2.45
CA ILE A 57 7.97 -5.54 -1.08
C ILE A 57 9.25 -6.30 -0.68
N SER A 58 9.82 -7.10 -1.59
CA SER A 58 11.08 -7.81 -1.35
C SER A 58 12.24 -6.88 -1.02
N LYS A 59 12.27 -5.64 -1.52
CA LYS A 59 13.31 -4.66 -1.13
C LYS A 59 13.29 -4.33 0.38
N PHE A 60 12.13 -4.39 1.02
CA PHE A 60 11.97 -4.08 2.45
C PHE A 60 11.99 -5.33 3.34
N TYR A 61 11.54 -6.47 2.81
CA TYR A 61 11.38 -7.72 3.56
C TYR A 61 12.23 -8.88 3.04
N ALA A 62 13.33 -8.59 2.32
CA ALA A 62 14.23 -9.60 1.73
C ALA A 62 14.70 -10.68 2.72
N LYS A 63 14.77 -10.36 4.01
CA LYS A 63 15.24 -11.26 5.07
C LYS A 63 14.14 -12.18 5.62
N ASP A 64 12.88 -12.00 5.24
CA ASP A 64 11.74 -12.80 5.72
C ASP A 64 11.14 -13.63 4.58
N GLU A 65 11.84 -14.70 4.19
CA GLU A 65 11.41 -15.61 3.13
C GLU A 65 10.03 -16.23 3.40
N LYS A 66 9.67 -16.45 4.67
CA LYS A 66 8.35 -17.00 5.04
C LYS A 66 7.25 -16.01 4.70
N LEU A 67 7.46 -14.74 4.99
CA LEU A 67 6.55 -13.66 4.62
C LEU A 67 6.44 -13.53 3.10
N ILE A 68 7.56 -13.52 2.38
CA ILE A 68 7.55 -13.42 0.90
C ILE A 68 6.80 -14.60 0.28
N LYS A 69 7.08 -15.84 0.67
CA LYS A 69 6.35 -17.02 0.17
C LYS A 69 4.86 -16.99 0.49
N LYS A 70 4.49 -16.51 1.68
CA LYS A 70 3.07 -16.36 2.08
C LYS A 70 2.39 -15.30 1.23
N LEU A 71 3.07 -14.18 0.98
CA LEU A 71 2.58 -13.11 0.15
C LEU A 71 2.38 -13.60 -1.29
N GLU A 72 3.39 -14.21 -1.92
CA GLU A 72 3.31 -14.75 -3.28
C GLU A 72 2.09 -15.65 -3.51
N LYS A 73 1.78 -16.54 -2.55
CA LYS A 73 0.65 -17.45 -2.60
C LYS A 73 -0.73 -16.78 -2.51
N ASN A 74 -0.80 -15.61 -1.87
CA ASN A 74 -2.07 -14.94 -1.57
C ASN A 74 -2.23 -13.62 -2.33
N LEU A 75 -1.21 -13.18 -3.07
CA LEU A 75 -1.19 -11.86 -3.70
C LEU A 75 -2.22 -11.72 -4.80
N ASP A 76 -2.47 -12.78 -5.58
CA ASP A 76 -3.48 -12.77 -6.64
C ASP A 76 -4.87 -12.46 -6.09
N ARG A 77 -5.22 -13.07 -4.94
CA ARG A 77 -6.47 -12.78 -4.22
C ARG A 77 -6.54 -11.32 -3.75
N CYS A 78 -5.43 -10.75 -3.28
CA CYS A 78 -5.39 -9.35 -2.88
C CYS A 78 -5.56 -8.39 -4.07
N ILE A 79 -4.97 -8.72 -5.23
CA ILE A 79 -5.11 -7.95 -6.46
C ILE A 79 -6.56 -8.00 -6.97
N GLU A 80 -7.18 -9.18 -6.98
CA GLU A 80 -8.57 -9.33 -7.42
C GLU A 80 -9.54 -8.56 -6.51
N SER A 81 -9.32 -8.62 -5.19
CA SER A 81 -10.12 -7.87 -4.22
C SER A 81 -9.95 -6.35 -4.36
N SER A 82 -8.72 -5.90 -4.63
CA SER A 82 -8.41 -4.47 -4.77
C SER A 82 -8.93 -3.89 -6.08
N ALA A 83 -9.02 -4.67 -7.15
CA ALA A 83 -9.57 -4.26 -8.45
C ALA A 83 -11.03 -3.77 -8.40
N ARG A 84 -11.76 -4.08 -7.31
CA ARG A 84 -13.11 -3.54 -7.05
C ARG A 84 -13.08 -2.07 -6.58
N GLY A 85 -11.91 -1.45 -6.49
CA GLY A 85 -11.75 -0.04 -6.13
C GLY A 85 -12.31 0.88 -7.22
N LYS A 86 -12.91 2.00 -6.82
CA LYS A 86 -13.48 2.98 -7.76
C LYS A 86 -12.41 3.85 -8.43
N ASP A 87 -11.26 3.97 -7.78
CA ASP A 87 -10.11 4.75 -8.23
C ASP A 87 -8.80 4.09 -7.74
N ASP A 88 -7.67 4.61 -8.22
CA ASP A 88 -6.35 4.09 -7.87
C ASP A 88 -6.03 4.22 -6.37
N CYS A 89 -6.57 5.22 -5.69
CA CYS A 89 -6.35 5.42 -4.26
C CYS A 89 -7.07 4.34 -3.45
N THR A 90 -8.33 4.08 -3.77
CA THR A 90 -9.14 3.01 -3.18
C THR A 90 -8.53 1.65 -3.48
N THR A 91 -8.04 1.45 -4.70
CA THR A 91 -7.36 0.22 -5.12
C THR A 91 -6.08 0.02 -4.30
N ALA A 92 -5.25 1.06 -4.19
CA ALA A 92 -4.03 1.02 -3.39
C ALA A 92 -4.31 0.76 -1.90
N ALA A 93 -5.35 1.37 -1.34
CA ALA A 93 -5.77 1.15 0.05
C ALA A 93 -6.16 -0.30 0.29
N ARG A 94 -7.07 -0.86 -0.52
CA ARG A 94 -7.52 -2.26 -0.40
C ARG A 94 -6.39 -3.26 -0.60
N LEU A 95 -5.51 -2.98 -1.55
CA LEU A 95 -4.32 -3.80 -1.80
C LEU A 95 -3.43 -3.79 -0.56
N ASN A 96 -3.12 -2.60 -0.03
CA ASN A 96 -2.31 -2.42 1.17
C ASN A 96 -2.91 -3.14 2.39
N ASP A 97 -4.22 -3.02 2.62
CA ASP A 97 -4.91 -3.68 3.73
C ASP A 97 -4.84 -5.21 3.61
N CYS A 98 -5.08 -5.75 2.42
CA CYS A 98 -5.00 -7.18 2.17
C CYS A 98 -3.57 -7.71 2.39
N THR A 99 -2.57 -7.02 1.83
CA THR A 99 -1.16 -7.42 2.01
C THR A 99 -0.71 -7.29 3.47
N ASN A 100 -1.14 -6.24 4.18
CA ASN A 100 -0.85 -6.08 5.60
C ASN A 100 -1.51 -7.18 6.45
N GLY A 101 -2.75 -7.58 6.13
CA GLY A 101 -3.43 -8.70 6.79
C GLY A 101 -2.70 -10.04 6.64
N LEU A 102 -2.05 -10.27 5.49
CA LEU A 102 -1.20 -11.46 5.28
C LEU A 102 0.06 -11.42 6.15
N MET A 103 0.64 -10.23 6.34
CA MET A 103 1.84 -10.00 7.13
C MET A 103 1.57 -10.04 8.64
N THR A 104 0.44 -9.50 9.12
CA THR A 104 0.08 -9.47 10.55
C THR A 104 -0.41 -10.80 11.12
N ASN A 105 -0.85 -11.74 10.27
CA ASN A 105 -1.16 -13.11 10.69
C ASN A 105 0.09 -13.98 10.99
N ASN A 106 1.26 -13.37 11.10
CA ASN A 106 2.46 -13.97 11.70
C ASN A 106 2.87 -13.10 12.91
N LYS A 107 3.33 -13.74 14.00
CA LYS A 107 3.71 -13.17 15.31
C LYS A 107 4.76 -12.04 15.33
N HIS A 108 5.02 -11.38 14.21
CA HIS A 108 5.81 -10.16 14.12
C HIS A 108 4.93 -9.05 13.60
N ARG A 109 4.15 -8.48 14.52
CA ARG A 109 3.53 -7.15 14.33
C ARG A 109 4.66 -6.24 13.87
N ILE A 110 4.63 -5.78 12.62
CA ILE A 110 5.50 -4.69 12.15
C ILE A 110 5.07 -3.49 12.98
N THR A 111 5.71 -3.37 14.13
CA THR A 111 5.64 -2.21 14.98
C THR A 111 6.63 -1.30 14.32
N VAL A 112 6.14 -0.40 13.48
CA VAL A 112 6.95 0.75 13.08
C VAL A 112 7.19 1.50 14.38
N LYS A 113 8.33 1.24 15.01
CA LYS A 113 8.77 2.02 16.16
C LYS A 113 9.03 3.42 15.63
N TYR A 114 8.20 4.36 16.08
CA TYR A 114 8.36 5.79 15.90
C TYR A 114 8.54 6.41 17.27
#